data_AF-A0A660QZR8-F1
#
_entry.id   AF-A0A660QZR8-F1
#
_cell.length_a   1.000
_cell.length_b   1.000
_cell.length_c   1.000
_cell.angle_alpha   90.00
_cell.angle_beta   90.00
_cell.angle_gamma   90.00
#
_symmetry.space_group_name_H-M   'P 1'
#
loop_
_entity.id
_entity.type
_entity.pdbx_description
1 polymer ?
#
loop_
_entity_poly.entity_id
_entity_poly.type
_entity_poly.pdbx_seq_one_letter_code
_entity_poly.pdbx_strand_id
1 'polypeptide(L)'
;MLKGKELMKRSKRRVLQRVGAIGLALATQIAVAAPKGTPNFIIINVDDLGATDLACFGSTYYETPHIDALCAEGMKFTEAYAACSVCSPTRAAIMTGRYPARIGLTDWMRFFGGENEKSL
;
A
#
# COMPACT_ATOMS: atom_id res chain seq x y z
N MET A 1 -38.52 48.70 -20.67
CA MET A 1 -38.29 47.49 -21.50
C MET A 1 -36.92 46.83 -21.34
N LEU A 2 -35.91 47.46 -20.71
CA LEU A 2 -34.54 46.90 -20.61
C LEU A 2 -34.35 45.83 -19.49
N LYS A 3 -35.18 45.86 -18.44
CA LYS A 3 -35.07 44.96 -17.27
C LYS A 3 -35.40 43.48 -17.60
N GLY A 4 -36.33 43.23 -18.52
CA GLY A 4 -36.77 41.87 -18.90
C GLY A 4 -35.77 41.10 -19.78
N LYS A 5 -35.04 41.79 -20.66
CA LYS A 5 -34.00 41.18 -21.49
C LYS A 5 -32.81 40.71 -20.65
N GLU A 6 -32.47 41.45 -19.59
CA GLU A 6 -31.38 41.12 -18.68
C GLU A 6 -31.69 39.93 -17.76
N LEU A 7 -32.94 39.83 -17.30
CA LEU A 7 -33.45 38.68 -16.54
C LEU A 7 -33.43 37.38 -17.36
N MET A 8 -33.80 37.46 -18.64
CA MET A 8 -33.78 36.31 -19.54
C MET A 8 -32.36 35.82 -19.85
N LYS A 9 -31.38 36.74 -19.95
CA LYS A 9 -29.95 36.42 -20.15
C LYS A 9 -29.33 35.74 -18.92
N ARG A 10 -29.74 36.13 -17.72
CA ARG A 10 -29.34 35.50 -16.44
C ARG A 10 -29.95 34.10 -16.25
N SER A 11 -31.20 33.88 -16.68
CA SER A 11 -31.84 32.56 -16.62
C SER A 11 -31.16 31.52 -17.53
N LYS A 12 -30.88 31.90 -18.79
CA LYS A 12 -30.18 31.03 -19.76
C LYS A 12 -28.76 30.66 -19.29
N ARG A 13 -28.04 31.61 -18.66
CA ARG A 13 -26.73 31.36 -18.04
C ARG A 13 -26.80 30.37 -16.87
N ARG A 14 -27.83 30.43 -16.02
CA ARG A 14 -28.01 29.46 -14.92
C ARG A 14 -28.35 28.05 -15.41
N VAL A 15 -29.15 27.93 -16.47
CA VAL A 15 -29.44 26.62 -17.09
C VAL A 15 -28.17 26.03 -17.71
N LEU A 16 -27.40 26.84 -18.44
CA LEU A 16 -26.14 26.41 -19.06
C LEU A 16 -25.09 26.00 -18.00
N GLN A 17 -25.00 26.74 -16.89
CA GLN A 17 -24.12 26.43 -15.75
C GLN A 17 -24.52 25.13 -15.04
N ARG A 18 -25.83 24.85 -14.92
CA ARG A 18 -26.33 23.62 -14.28
C ARG A 18 -26.14 22.38 -15.17
N VAL A 19 -26.34 22.50 -16.48
CA VAL A 19 -26.07 21.41 -17.44
C VAL A 19 -24.57 21.09 -17.49
N GLY A 20 -23.71 22.11 -17.48
CA GLY A 20 -22.25 21.92 -17.41
C GLY A 20 -21.79 21.23 -16.12
N ALA A 21 -22.39 21.55 -14.97
CA ALA A 21 -22.08 20.92 -13.69
C ALA A 21 -22.52 19.44 -13.61
N ILE A 22 -23.66 19.08 -14.23
CA ILE A 22 -24.13 17.68 -14.30
C ILE A 22 -23.26 16.86 -15.25
N GLY A 23 -22.85 17.43 -16.39
CA GLY A 23 -21.94 16.77 -17.33
C GLY A 23 -20.55 16.48 -16.73
N LEU A 24 -20.04 17.37 -15.88
CA LEU A 24 -18.76 17.17 -15.19
C LEU A 24 -18.83 16.14 -14.06
N ALA A 25 -19.99 16.00 -13.40
CA ALA A 25 -20.20 15.01 -12.35
C ALA A 25 -20.39 13.57 -12.90
N LEU A 26 -20.83 13.42 -14.16
CA LEU A 26 -20.95 12.10 -14.80
C LEU A 26 -19.63 11.57 -15.38
N ALA A 27 -18.66 12.44 -15.66
CA ALA A 27 -17.40 12.05 -16.29
C ALA A 27 -16.36 11.46 -15.30
N THR A 28 -16.61 11.51 -13.99
CA THR A 28 -15.63 11.20 -12.94
C THR A 28 -15.75 9.79 -12.32
N GLN A 29 -16.57 8.89 -12.85
CA GLN A 29 -16.72 7.52 -12.31
C GLN A 29 -16.48 6.40 -13.33
N ILE A 30 -15.43 6.50 -14.14
CA ILE A 30 -14.89 5.30 -14.79
C ILE A 30 -13.89 4.67 -13.82
N ALA A 31 -14.38 3.78 -12.97
CA ALA A 31 -13.51 2.91 -12.19
C ALA A 31 -12.75 2.00 -13.16
N VAL A 32 -11.43 2.16 -13.23
CA VAL A 32 -10.56 1.26 -14.00
C VAL A 32 -10.52 -0.07 -13.27
N ALA A 33 -11.33 -1.04 -13.71
CA ALA A 33 -11.23 -2.41 -13.25
C ALA A 33 -9.91 -3.02 -13.74
N ALA A 34 -9.23 -3.79 -12.89
CA ALA A 34 -8.07 -4.56 -13.32
C ALA A 34 -8.47 -5.51 -14.47
N PRO A 35 -7.58 -5.73 -15.46
CA PRO A 35 -7.83 -6.70 -16.52
C PRO A 35 -8.26 -8.07 -15.96
N LYS A 36 -9.17 -8.74 -16.65
CA LYS A 36 -9.59 -10.08 -16.28
C LYS A 36 -8.37 -11.01 -16.29
N GLY A 37 -8.13 -11.70 -15.18
CA GLY A 37 -6.98 -12.59 -15.02
C GLY A 37 -5.74 -11.93 -14.39
N THR A 38 -5.79 -10.65 -13.99
CA THR A 38 -4.73 -10.08 -13.15
C THR A 38 -4.65 -10.84 -11.82
N PRO A 39 -3.49 -11.39 -11.45
CA PRO A 39 -3.33 -12.12 -10.20
C PRO A 39 -3.43 -11.17 -9.00
N ASN A 40 -3.93 -11.70 -7.89
CA ASN A 40 -3.83 -11.02 -6.60
C ASN A 40 -2.47 -11.35 -5.97
N PHE A 41 -1.82 -10.34 -5.40
CA PHE A 41 -0.57 -10.52 -4.65
C PHE A 41 -0.87 -10.33 -3.16
N ILE A 42 -0.60 -11.37 -2.36
CA ILE A 42 -0.76 -11.36 -0.91
C ILE A 42 0.63 -11.55 -0.30
N ILE A 43 1.05 -10.63 0.56
CA ILE A 43 2.29 -10.72 1.32
C ILE A 43 1.92 -11.05 2.78
N ILE A 44 2.34 -12.22 3.25
CA ILE A 44 2.23 -12.61 4.66
C ILE A 44 3.58 -12.31 5.30
N ASN A 45 3.64 -11.24 6.10
CA ASN A 45 4.85 -10.84 6.82
C ASN A 45 4.67 -11.15 8.31
N VAL A 46 5.48 -12.06 8.85
CA VAL A 46 5.41 -12.53 10.25
C VAL A 46 6.51 -11.86 11.06
N ASP A 47 6.17 -11.36 12.25
CA ASP A 47 7.13 -10.68 13.13
C ASP A 47 7.98 -11.71 13.89
N ASP A 48 9.29 -11.48 13.93
CA ASP A 48 10.27 -12.27 14.70
C ASP A 48 10.23 -13.79 14.49
N LEU A 49 9.81 -14.26 13.30
CA LEU A 49 9.83 -15.68 12.95
C LEU A 49 11.26 -16.15 12.63
N GLY A 50 11.76 -17.13 13.37
CA GLY A 50 13.07 -17.73 13.16
C GLY A 50 13.13 -18.63 11.93
N ALA A 51 14.31 -18.71 11.31
CA ALA A 51 14.54 -19.50 10.10
C ALA A 51 14.29 -21.01 10.27
N THR A 52 14.32 -21.52 11.51
CA THR A 52 14.16 -22.93 11.84
C THR A 52 12.84 -23.22 12.57
N ASP A 53 11.94 -22.25 12.68
CA ASP A 53 10.72 -22.40 13.50
C ASP A 53 9.63 -23.21 12.79
N LEU A 54 9.65 -23.27 11.47
CA LEU A 54 8.67 -23.99 10.66
C LEU A 54 9.11 -25.43 10.38
N ALA A 55 8.16 -26.38 10.33
CA ALA A 55 8.47 -27.78 10.09
C ALA A 55 9.09 -27.99 8.69
N CYS A 56 8.61 -27.27 7.67
CA CYS A 56 9.20 -27.26 6.33
C CYS A 56 10.65 -26.71 6.27
N PHE A 57 11.15 -26.10 7.34
CA PHE A 57 12.53 -25.67 7.53
C PHE A 57 13.30 -26.50 8.58
N GLY A 58 12.71 -27.61 9.06
CA GLY A 58 13.36 -28.58 9.94
C GLY A 58 12.96 -28.50 11.41
N SER A 59 11.99 -27.66 11.78
CA SER A 59 11.42 -27.66 13.14
C SER A 59 10.78 -29.00 13.47
N THR A 60 11.07 -29.55 14.64
CA THR A 60 10.36 -30.71 15.21
C THR A 60 9.48 -30.33 16.40
N TYR A 61 9.44 -29.05 16.76
CA TYR A 61 8.77 -28.57 17.97
C TYR A 61 7.42 -27.91 17.65
N TYR A 62 7.32 -27.19 16.53
CA TYR A 62 6.11 -26.46 16.15
C TYR A 62 5.36 -27.18 15.02
N GLU A 63 4.03 -27.23 15.14
CA GLU A 63 3.14 -27.75 14.10
C GLU A 63 2.65 -26.60 13.21
N THR A 64 3.02 -26.63 11.91
CA THR A 64 2.72 -25.54 10.97
C THR A 64 2.04 -26.01 9.67
N PRO A 65 0.99 -26.85 9.75
CA PRO A 65 0.49 -27.62 8.60
C PRO A 65 0.07 -26.76 7.41
N HIS A 66 -0.49 -25.56 7.65
CA HIS A 66 -0.90 -24.66 6.57
C HIS A 66 0.28 -23.98 5.85
N ILE A 67 1.35 -23.66 6.58
CA ILE A 67 2.56 -23.09 5.99
C ILE A 67 3.35 -24.18 5.27
N ASP A 68 3.38 -25.40 5.83
CA ASP A 68 4.04 -26.54 5.21
C ASP A 68 3.36 -26.91 3.87
N ALA A 69 2.03 -26.89 3.82
CA ALA A 69 1.26 -27.07 2.58
C ALA A 69 1.59 -25.97 1.55
N LEU A 70 1.65 -24.71 1.96
CA LEU A 70 2.03 -23.60 1.08
C LEU A 70 3.45 -23.77 0.52
N CYS A 71 4.39 -24.25 1.33
CA CYS A 71 5.75 -24.55 0.88
C CYS A 71 5.80 -25.75 -0.09
N ALA A 72 4.95 -26.76 0.09
CA ALA A 72 4.88 -27.94 -0.78
C ALA A 72 4.27 -27.63 -2.16
N GLU A 73 3.29 -26.72 -2.21
CA GLU A 73 2.63 -26.28 -3.46
C GLU A 73 3.41 -25.17 -4.18
N GLY A 74 4.35 -24.53 -3.49
CA GLY A 74 5.05 -23.34 -3.95
C GLY A 74 6.56 -23.51 -4.10
N MET A 75 7.28 -22.41 -3.88
CA MET A 75 8.73 -22.35 -3.88
C MET A 75 9.23 -21.96 -2.48
N LYS A 76 10.26 -22.67 -2.01
CA LYS A 76 10.92 -22.40 -0.74
C LYS A 76 12.30 -21.82 -0.98
N PHE A 77 12.57 -20.65 -0.39
CA PHE A 77 13.90 -20.04 -0.39
C PHE A 77 14.64 -20.43 0.89
N THR A 78 15.81 -21.04 0.76
CA THR A 78 16.67 -21.40 1.90
C THR A 78 17.67 -20.30 2.28
N GLU A 79 17.84 -19.32 1.38
CA GLU A 79 18.76 -18.19 1.55
C GLU A 79 18.00 -16.87 1.31
N ALA A 80 17.08 -16.54 2.21
CA ALA A 80 16.29 -15.31 2.18
C ALA A 80 16.64 -14.42 3.38
N TYR A 81 17.35 -13.32 3.14
CA TYR A 81 17.83 -12.42 4.20
C TYR A 81 16.96 -11.17 4.31
N ALA A 82 16.62 -10.81 5.55
CA ALA A 82 16.01 -9.51 5.82
C ALA A 82 17.02 -8.38 5.54
N ALA A 83 16.53 -7.24 5.05
CA ALA A 83 17.39 -6.08 4.77
C ALA A 83 18.00 -5.45 6.04
N CYS A 84 17.42 -5.73 7.20
CA CYS A 84 17.89 -5.32 8.52
C CYS A 84 17.40 -6.32 9.58
N SER A 85 18.03 -6.35 10.75
CA SER A 85 17.61 -7.14 11.91
C SER A 85 16.53 -6.45 12.77
N VAL A 86 15.97 -5.32 12.32
CA VAL A 86 14.97 -4.52 13.05
C VAL A 86 13.68 -4.41 12.23
N CYS A 87 12.53 -4.46 12.91
CA CYS A 87 11.20 -4.55 12.29
C CYS A 87 10.88 -3.36 11.37
N SER A 88 11.08 -2.12 11.84
CA SER A 88 10.78 -0.89 11.11
C SER A 88 11.55 -0.75 9.78
N PRO A 89 12.89 -0.85 9.77
CA PRO A 89 13.66 -0.76 8.53
C PRO A 89 13.38 -1.93 7.57
N THR A 90 13.15 -3.14 8.07
CA THR A 90 12.79 -4.29 7.21
C THR A 90 11.44 -4.11 6.53
N ARG A 91 10.41 -3.66 7.27
CA ARG A 91 9.08 -3.37 6.71
C ARG A 91 9.15 -2.24 5.68
N ALA A 92 9.91 -1.18 5.97
CA ALA A 92 10.10 -0.08 5.03
C ALA A 92 10.84 -0.53 3.76
N ALA A 93 11.82 -1.44 3.87
CA ALA A 93 12.50 -2.02 2.72
C ALA A 93 11.54 -2.86 1.85
N ILE A 94 10.65 -3.67 2.46
CA ILE A 94 9.62 -4.43 1.73
C ILE A 94 8.66 -3.49 0.97
N MET A 95 8.21 -2.41 1.62
CA MET A 95 7.25 -1.47 1.02
C MET A 95 7.84 -0.60 -0.09
N THR A 96 9.12 -0.27 -0.01
CA THR A 96 9.78 0.67 -0.92
C THR A 96 10.68 0.01 -1.96
N GLY A 97 11.07 -1.25 -1.75
CA GLY A 97 12.08 -1.93 -2.57
C GLY A 97 13.47 -1.31 -2.46
N ARG A 98 13.77 -0.58 -1.37
CA ARG A 98 15.05 0.12 -1.16
C ARG A 98 15.72 -0.37 0.12
N TYR A 99 17.05 -0.39 0.10
CA TYR A 99 17.83 -0.68 1.31
C TYR A 99 17.56 0.36 2.42
N PRO A 100 17.52 -0.05 3.70
CA PRO A 100 17.39 0.82 4.88
C PRO A 100 18.26 2.09 4.82
N ALA A 101 19.54 1.94 4.49
CA ALA A 101 20.50 3.04 4.37
C ALA A 101 20.10 4.10 3.31
N ARG A 102 19.38 3.70 2.26
CA ARG A 102 18.96 4.59 1.18
C ARG A 102 17.70 5.39 1.52
N ILE A 103 16.94 4.98 2.54
CA ILE A 103 15.77 5.69 3.04
C ILE A 103 16.01 6.36 4.41
N GLY A 104 17.22 6.26 4.96
CA GLY A 104 17.60 6.86 6.24
C GLY A 104 16.92 6.23 7.45
N LEU A 105 16.33 5.04 7.30
CA LEU A 105 15.71 4.29 8.37
C LEU A 105 16.55 3.05 8.60
N THR A 106 17.50 3.10 9.53
CA THR A 106 18.44 2.00 9.86
C THR A 106 18.24 1.43 11.26
N ASP A 107 17.39 2.05 12.06
CA ASP A 107 17.06 1.68 13.44
C ASP A 107 15.54 1.61 13.62
N TRP A 108 15.06 1.22 14.80
CA TRP A 108 13.63 1.29 15.12
C TRP A 108 13.15 2.74 15.07
N MET A 109 11.88 2.94 14.72
CA MET A 109 11.28 4.27 14.77
C MET A 109 11.30 4.78 16.22
N ARG A 110 12.27 5.62 16.57
CA ARG A 110 12.19 6.42 17.79
C ARG A 110 10.95 7.30 17.65
N PHE A 111 10.05 7.19 18.62
CA PHE A 111 8.82 7.97 18.68
C PHE A 111 9.07 9.41 18.25
N PHE A 112 8.27 9.90 17.30
CA PHE A 112 8.17 11.32 16.95
C PHE A 112 7.60 12.09 18.16
N GLY A 113 8.44 12.32 19.17
CA GLY A 113 8.14 13.10 20.34
C GLY A 113 9.21 14.16 20.51
N GLY A 114 8.94 15.36 19.99
CA GLY A 114 9.51 16.62 20.48
C GLY A 114 11.02 16.83 20.35
N GLU A 115 11.37 17.65 19.36
CA GLU A 115 12.50 18.59 19.35
C GLU A 115 13.95 18.03 19.33
N ASN A 116 14.61 18.30 18.19
CA ASN A 116 16.04 18.60 18.11
C ASN A 116 17.07 17.51 18.42
N GLU A 117 16.97 16.32 17.83
CA GLU A 117 18.13 15.43 17.77
C GLU A 117 18.52 15.07 16.33
N LYS A 118 19.47 15.86 15.81
CA LYS A 118 20.34 15.45 14.70
C LYS A 118 21.06 14.17 15.14
N SER A 119 20.56 13.02 14.74
CA SER A 119 21.32 11.78 14.76
C SER A 119 21.92 11.59 13.37
N LEU A 120 23.22 11.86 13.29
CA LEU A 120 24.11 11.40 12.23
C LEU A 120 24.12 9.86 12.19
#